data_AF-A0A955KMK6-F1
#
_entry.id   AF-A0A955KMK6-F1
#
_cell.length_a   1.000
_cell.length_b   1.000
_cell.length_c   1.000
_cell.angle_alpha   90.00
_cell.angle_beta   90.00
_cell.angle_gamma   90.00
#
_symmetry.space_group_name_H-M   'P 1'
#
loop_
_entity.id
_entity.type
_entity.pdbx_description
1 polymer ?
#
loop_
_entity_poly.entity_id
_entity_poly.type
_entity_poly.pdbx_seq_one_letter_code
_entity_poly.pdbx_strand_id
1 'polypeptide(L)'
;MTELETALEIATTNAEAIKAVAKAIAVGLGMIGPGVGIGILVSKALEAIGRNPEAAGKVTTNMFIGIAFVEALAIFALLIAFTI
;
A
#
# COMPACT_ATOMS: atom_id res chain seq x y z
N MET A 1 -10.26 -15.05 -38.80
CA MET A 1 -10.16 -15.45 -37.40
C MET A 1 -10.89 -16.77 -37.27
N THR A 2 -10.22 -17.84 -36.83
CA THR A 2 -10.81 -19.17 -36.65
C THR A 2 -11.63 -19.21 -35.36
N GLU A 3 -12.63 -20.10 -35.25
CA GLU A 3 -13.45 -20.22 -34.02
C GLU A 3 -12.60 -20.48 -32.76
N LEU A 4 -11.45 -21.14 -32.94
CA LEU A 4 -10.46 -21.37 -31.88
C LEU A 4 -9.78 -20.07 -31.42
N GLU A 5 -9.46 -19.16 -32.34
CA GLU A 5 -8.87 -17.84 -32.02
C GLU A 5 -9.87 -16.97 -31.24
N THR A 6 -11.15 -16.98 -31.62
CA THR A 6 -12.20 -16.26 -30.90
C THR A 6 -12.43 -16.82 -29.49
N ALA A 7 -12.43 -18.14 -29.32
CA ALA A 7 -12.55 -18.76 -28.01
C ALA A 7 -11.36 -18.43 -27.09
N LEU A 8 -10.15 -18.38 -27.64
CA LEU A 8 -8.94 -18.02 -26.89
C LEU A 8 -8.97 -16.56 -26.43
N GLU A 9 -9.38 -15.63 -27.29
CA GLU A 9 -9.46 -14.20 -26.99
C GLU A 9 -10.43 -13.90 -25.84
N ILE A 10 -11.60 -14.55 -25.85
CA ILE A 10 -12.60 -14.44 -24.77
C ILE A 10 -12.04 -14.99 -23.45
N ALA A 11 -11.35 -16.14 -23.48
CA ALA A 11 -10.76 -16.73 -22.29
C ALA A 11 -9.66 -15.84 -21.68
N THR A 12 -8.79 -15.24 -22.51
CA THR A 12 -7.73 -14.32 -22.04
C THR A 12 -8.30 -13.02 -21.48
N THR A 13 -9.35 -12.47 -22.09
CA THR A 13 -9.98 -11.23 -21.61
C THR A 13 -10.58 -11.42 -20.21
N ASN A 14 -11.23 -12.55 -19.96
CA ASN A 14 -11.77 -12.89 -18.64
C ASN A 14 -10.65 -13.07 -17.59
N ALA A 15 -9.53 -13.69 -17.96
CA ALA A 15 -8.40 -13.85 -17.05
C ALA A 15 -7.77 -12.50 -16.64
N GLU A 16 -7.60 -11.58 -17.60
CA GLU A 16 -7.08 -10.23 -17.31
C GLU A 16 -8.04 -9.41 -16.44
N ALA A 17 -9.35 -9.52 -16.67
CA ALA A 17 -10.35 -8.88 -15.83
C ALA A 17 -10.29 -9.38 -14.37
N ILE A 18 -10.16 -10.71 -14.17
CA ILE A 18 -10.02 -11.30 -12.83
C ILE A 18 -8.74 -10.83 -12.14
N LYS A 19 -7.61 -10.81 -12.85
CA LYS A 19 -6.33 -10.30 -12.32
C LYS A 19 -6.45 -8.83 -11.91
N ALA A 20 -7.10 -7.99 -12.72
CA ALA A 20 -7.28 -6.58 -12.40
C ALA A 20 -8.06 -6.38 -11.07
N VAL A 21 -9.15 -7.13 -10.88
CA VAL A 21 -9.92 -7.09 -9.63
C VAL A 21 -9.11 -7.62 -8.45
N ALA A 22 -8.40 -8.73 -8.62
CA ALA A 22 -7.55 -9.30 -7.57
C ALA A 22 -6.44 -8.31 -7.13
N LYS A 23 -5.81 -7.61 -8.08
CA LYS A 23 -4.84 -6.53 -7.79
C LYS A 23 -5.46 -5.40 -6.99
N ALA A 24 -6.62 -4.90 -7.41
CA ALA A 24 -7.31 -3.82 -6.74
C ALA A 24 -7.65 -4.17 -5.28
N ILE A 25 -8.10 -5.41 -5.03
CA ILE A 25 -8.40 -5.90 -3.68
C ILE A 25 -7.13 -6.03 -2.84
N ALA A 26 -6.07 -6.66 -3.40
CA ALA A 26 -4.81 -6.87 -2.69
C ALA A 26 -4.18 -5.54 -2.24
N VAL A 27 -4.09 -4.55 -3.14
CA VAL A 27 -3.57 -3.22 -2.80
C VAL A 27 -4.54 -2.49 -1.88
N GLY A 28 -5.83 -2.44 -2.22
CA GLY A 28 -6.83 -1.68 -1.47
C GLY A 28 -6.91 -2.09 0.00
N LEU A 29 -7.01 -3.39 0.27
CA LEU A 29 -7.02 -3.90 1.64
C LEU A 29 -5.64 -3.80 2.31
N GLY A 30 -4.56 -4.05 1.55
CA GLY A 30 -3.20 -3.98 2.06
C GLY A 30 -2.78 -2.58 2.50
N MET A 31 -3.38 -1.52 1.96
CA MET A 31 -3.06 -0.12 2.29
C MET A 31 -3.77 0.42 3.54
N ILE A 32 -4.81 -0.26 4.05
CA ILE A 32 -5.56 0.22 5.20
C ILE A 32 -4.66 0.32 6.45
N GLY A 33 -3.90 -0.73 6.73
CA GLY A 33 -2.99 -0.78 7.88
C GLY A 33 -1.93 0.33 7.83
N PRO A 34 -1.17 0.46 6.73
CA PRO A 34 -0.21 1.54 6.55
C PRO A 34 -0.80 2.94 6.64
N GLY A 35 -1.94 3.18 5.99
CA GLY A 35 -2.61 4.49 6.03
C GLY A 35 -2.99 4.90 7.46
N VAL A 36 -3.58 3.98 8.23
CA VAL A 36 -3.91 4.23 9.65
C VAL A 36 -2.66 4.38 10.50
N GLY A 37 -1.66 3.51 10.30
CA GLY A 37 -0.40 3.54 11.05
C GLY A 37 0.34 4.85 10.90
N ILE A 38 0.50 5.35 9.66
CA ILE A 38 1.15 6.64 9.38
C ILE A 38 0.36 7.78 10.01
N GLY A 39 -0.97 7.78 9.89
CA GLY A 39 -1.82 8.82 10.48
C GLY A 39 -1.62 8.96 12.00
N ILE A 40 -1.61 7.84 12.72
CA ILE A 40 -1.35 7.81 14.17
C ILE A 40 0.06 8.30 14.48
N LEU A 41 1.06 7.81 13.74
CA LEU A 41 2.47 8.11 13.99
C LEU A 41 2.78 9.60 13.81
N VAL A 42 2.31 10.19 12.72
CA VAL A 42 2.47 11.62 12.42
C VAL A 42 1.69 12.46 13.43
N SER A 43 0.45 12.09 13.76
CA SER A 43 -0.35 12.82 14.77
C SER A 43 0.39 12.89 16.11
N LYS A 44 0.93 11.76 16.60
CA LYS A 44 1.66 11.71 17.87
C LYS A 44 2.99 12.46 17.83
N ALA A 45 3.68 12.42 16.69
CA ALA A 45 4.88 13.22 16.50
C ALA A 45 4.58 14.72 16.57
N LEU A 46 3.53 15.19 15.90
CA LEU A 46 3.11 16.59 15.93
C LEU A 46 2.67 17.05 17.32
N GLU A 47 1.90 16.23 18.04
CA GLU A 47 1.56 16.48 19.46
C GLU A 47 2.82 16.61 20.33
N ALA A 48 3.80 15.72 20.16
CA ALA A 48 5.04 15.75 20.94
C ALA A 48 5.87 17.00 20.63
N ILE A 49 5.98 17.39 19.36
CA ILE A 49 6.66 18.62 18.92
C ILE A 49 5.98 19.86 19.48
N GLY A 50 4.65 19.92 19.43
CA GLY A 50 3.88 21.03 19.99
C GLY A 50 4.08 21.20 21.50
N ARG A 51 4.30 20.10 22.24
CA ARG A 51 4.58 20.12 23.68
C ARG A 51 6.04 20.48 24.01
N ASN A 52 6.99 20.08 23.16
CA ASN A 52 8.39 20.43 23.32
C ASN A 52 9.04 20.72 21.95
N PRO A 53 9.06 21.99 21.53
CA PRO A 53 9.65 22.40 20.25
C PRO A 53 11.15 22.10 20.14
N GLU A 54 11.90 22.10 21.24
CA GLU A 54 13.34 21.82 21.25
C GLU A 54 13.65 20.35 20.89
N ALA A 55 12.70 19.44 21.13
CA ALA A 55 12.84 18.03 20.79
C ALA A 55 12.50 17.73 19.31
N ALA A 56 12.12 18.72 18.50
CA ALA A 56 11.55 18.50 17.18
C ALA A 56 12.43 17.66 16.26
N GLY A 57 13.72 17.96 16.17
CA GLY A 57 14.64 17.21 15.30
C GLY A 57 14.68 15.71 15.64
N LYS A 58 14.71 15.36 16.93
CA LYS A 58 14.74 13.97 17.39
C LYS A 58 13.40 13.27 17.16
N VAL A 59 12.28 13.96 17.42
CA VAL A 59 10.94 13.42 17.20
C VAL A 59 10.70 13.16 15.71
N THR A 60 11.04 14.10 14.82
CA THR A 60 10.93 13.92 13.37
C THR A 60 11.79 12.76 12.87
N THR A 61 13.01 12.62 13.38
CA THR A 61 13.89 11.48 13.00
C THR A 61 13.24 10.15 13.37
N ASN A 62 12.76 10.01 14.62
CA ASN A 62 12.09 8.79 15.07
C ASN A 62 10.77 8.55 14.33
N MET A 63 10.03 9.61 13.99
CA MET A 63 8.80 9.54 13.21
C MET A 63 9.06 8.89 11.85
N PHE A 64 10.07 9.36 11.12
CA PHE A 64 10.41 8.79 9.80
C PHE A 64 10.91 7.34 9.88
N ILE A 65 11.66 6.97 10.92
CA ILE A 65 12.04 5.57 11.15
C ILE A 65 10.79 4.71 11.32
N GLY A 66 9.83 5.16 12.13
CA GLY A 66 8.56 4.49 12.31
C GLY A 66 7.75 4.37 11.01
N ILE A 67 7.66 5.45 10.22
CA ILE A 67 7.01 5.45 8.90
C ILE A 67 7.66 4.42 7.98
N ALA A 68 8.99 4.32 7.96
CA ALA A 68 9.70 3.35 7.12
C ALA A 68 9.31 1.90 7.45
N PHE A 69 9.11 1.56 8.72
CA PHE A 69 8.62 0.22 9.11
C PHE A 69 7.17 -0.02 8.68
N VAL A 70 6.32 1.00 8.76
CA VAL A 70 4.93 0.93 8.30
C VAL A 70 4.88 0.74 6.77
N GLU A 71 5.70 1.47 6.03
CA GLU A 71 5.81 1.37 4.57
C GLU A 71 6.37 0.02 4.11
N ALA A 72 7.24 -0.63 4.89
CA ALA A 72 7.70 -1.98 4.56
C ALA A 72 6.53 -2.97 4.41
N LEU A 73 5.47 -2.82 5.22
CA LEU A 73 4.25 -3.63 5.11
C LEU A 73 3.43 -3.24 3.87
N ALA A 74 3.39 -1.95 3.53
CA ALA A 74 2.72 -1.46 2.33
C ALA A 74 3.35 -2.04 1.05
N ILE A 75 4.68 -2.08 1.01
CA ILE A 75 5.43 -2.62 -0.13
C ILE A 75 5.12 -4.11 -0.34
N PHE A 76 4.88 -4.90 0.72
CA PHE A 76 4.47 -6.29 0.54
C PHE A 76 3.12 -6.44 -0.16
N ALA A 77 2.14 -5.56 0.12
CA ALA A 77 0.86 -5.56 -0.59
C ALA A 77 1.02 -5.19 -2.07
N LEU A 78 1.86 -4.19 -2.37
CA LEU A 78 2.22 -3.83 -3.75
C LEU A 78 2.96 -4.95 -4.46
N LEU A 79 3.91 -5.61 -3.78
CA LEU A 79 4.67 -6.73 -4.33
C LEU A 79 3.74 -7.87 -4.74
N ILE A 80 2.80 -8.26 -3.88
CA ILE A 80 1.80 -9.29 -4.21
C ILE A 80 0.98 -8.87 -5.43
N ALA A 81 0.52 -7.62 -5.49
CA ALA A 81 -0.24 -7.12 -6.62
C ALA A 81 0.54 -7.13 -7.95
N PHE A 82 1.86 -6.93 -7.92
CA PHE A 82 2.71 -7.06 -9.12
C PHE A 82 2.91 -8.51 -9.58
N THR A 83 2.73 -9.49 -8.69
CA THR A 83 2.86 -10.92 -9.03
C THR A 83 1.59 -11.56 -9.58
N ILE A 84 0.42 -10.90 -9.44
CA ILE A 84 -0.88 -11.33 -9.99
C ILE A 84 -0.95 -10.99 -11.49
#